data_AF-A0A7J9NC90-F1
#
_entry.id   AF-A0A7J9NC90-F1
#
_cell.length_a   1.000
_cell.length_b   1.000
_cell.length_c   1.000
_cell.angle_alpha   90.00
_cell.angle_beta   90.00
_cell.angle_gamma   90.00
#
_symmetry.space_group_name_H-M   'P 1'
#
loop_
_entity.id
_entity.type
_entity.pdbx_description
1 polymer ?
#
loop_
_entity_poly.entity_id
_entity_poly.type
_entity_poly.pdbx_seq_one_letter_code
_entity_poly.pdbx_strand_id
1 'polypeptide(L)'
;MFVLLPLPVSPELLTLKQSLGNGNNNNPSSFPPNFLFGTASSAYQYEGGYLSDGKGLNNWDLYTHRPGKVIDGSNGDVAVDHYHRYLEDIDLMEPLGVNSYRFSISWERILPKGRFGNVNVAGIDFYNNLIDALLLKGIKPFVTLTHIDLPQEIEDRYGSWLSPESQLDFAYFADICFKSFGDRVKYWVTFNEPNFQVKFGY
;
A
#
# COMPACT_ATOMS: atom_id res chain seq x y z
N MET A 1 -1.00 -5.87 12.38
CA MET A 1 -0.31 -4.70 13.03
C MET A 1 1.21 -4.85 12.87
N PHE A 2 1.76 -4.38 11.74
CA PHE A 2 3.19 -4.13 11.64
C PHE A 2 3.46 -2.75 12.24
N VAL A 3 3.80 -2.71 13.53
CA VAL A 3 4.40 -1.51 14.11
C VAL A 3 5.81 -1.43 13.54
N LEU A 4 6.06 -0.45 12.67
CA LEU A 4 7.41 0.05 12.50
C LEU A 4 7.78 0.77 13.81
N LEU A 5 8.46 0.05 14.70
CA LEU A 5 9.19 0.71 15.77
C LEU A 5 10.24 1.60 15.11
N PRO A 6 10.46 2.84 15.58
CA PRO A 6 11.59 3.62 15.15
C PRO A 6 12.85 2.82 15.54
N LEU A 7 13.55 2.28 14.54
CA LEU A 7 14.87 1.72 14.78
C LEU A 7 15.73 2.87 15.31
N PRO A 8 16.36 2.74 16.50
CA PRO A 8 17.31 3.73 16.94
C PRO A 8 18.40 3.83 15.88
N VAL A 9 18.67 5.05 15.43
CA VAL A 9 19.72 5.33 14.44
C VAL A 9 21.05 4.98 15.09
N SER A 10 21.50 3.74 14.86
CA SER A 10 22.88 3.36 15.08
C SER A 10 23.76 4.25 14.19
N PRO A 11 24.89 4.80 14.68
CA PRO A 11 25.79 5.61 13.87
C PRO A 11 26.39 4.86 12.67
N GLU A 12 26.23 3.54 12.61
CA GLU A 12 26.67 2.68 11.52
C GLU A 12 25.46 1.91 10.97
N LEU A 13 24.67 2.54 10.09
CA LEU A 13 23.64 1.83 9.34
C LEU A 13 24.35 1.03 8.23
N LEU A 14 24.67 -0.23 8.54
CA LEU A 14 25.19 -1.16 7.55
C LEU A 14 24.10 -1.40 6.49
N THR A 15 24.32 -0.95 5.25
CA THR A 15 23.36 -1.17 4.15
C THR A 15 23.15 -2.67 3.90
N LEU A 16 22.03 -3.10 3.31
CA LEU A 16 21.83 -4.52 2.96
C LEU A 16 22.99 -5.06 2.13
N LYS A 17 23.52 -4.25 1.20
CA LYS A 17 24.71 -4.59 0.41
C LYS A 17 25.95 -4.84 1.26
N GLN A 18 26.18 -4.03 2.29
CA GLN A 18 27.30 -4.20 3.22
C GLN A 18 27.06 -5.39 4.16
N SER A 19 25.84 -5.61 4.67
CA SER A 19 25.52 -6.76 5.52
C SER A 19 25.68 -8.10 4.80
N LEU A 20 25.29 -8.16 3.52
CA LEU A 20 25.47 -9.33 2.68
C LEU A 20 26.92 -9.52 2.18
N GLY A 21 27.78 -8.49 2.30
CA GLY A 21 29.15 -8.48 1.80
C GLY A 21 30.27 -8.52 2.85
N ASN A 22 29.98 -8.32 4.15
CA ASN A 22 31.00 -8.20 5.21
C ASN A 22 31.33 -9.49 5.99
N GLY A 23 30.82 -10.65 5.58
CA GLY A 23 31.45 -11.92 5.98
C GLY A 23 32.65 -12.12 5.07
N ASN A 24 33.86 -12.32 5.62
CA ASN A 24 35.10 -12.75 4.93
C ASN A 24 34.87 -13.13 3.46
N ASN A 25 35.60 -12.51 2.51
CA ASN A 25 35.55 -12.65 1.03
C ASN A 25 35.45 -14.07 0.41
N ASN A 26 35.26 -15.12 1.22
CA ASN A 26 35.01 -16.51 0.86
C ASN A 26 33.64 -17.06 1.34
N ASN A 27 32.76 -16.28 1.97
CA ASN A 27 31.41 -16.76 2.32
C ASN A 27 30.37 -16.28 1.28
N PRO A 28 29.81 -17.17 0.46
CA PRO A 28 28.66 -16.84 -0.36
C PRO A 28 27.52 -16.35 0.53
N SER A 29 26.75 -15.36 0.07
CA SER A 29 25.51 -14.94 0.73
C SER A 29 24.66 -16.17 1.08
N SER A 30 24.11 -16.21 2.31
CA SER A 30 23.23 -17.31 2.76
C SER A 30 21.90 -17.37 2.00
N PHE A 31 21.62 -16.37 1.15
CA PHE A 31 20.40 -16.28 0.36
C PHE A 31 20.67 -16.54 -1.12
N PRO A 32 19.71 -17.11 -1.86
CA PRO A 32 19.80 -17.21 -3.31
C PRO A 32 20.10 -15.85 -3.96
N PRO A 33 20.86 -15.80 -5.07
CA PRO A 33 21.22 -14.53 -5.73
C PRO A 33 20.04 -13.64 -6.15
N ASN A 34 18.86 -14.24 -6.31
CA ASN A 34 17.62 -13.57 -6.69
C ASN A 34 16.64 -13.37 -5.51
N PHE A 35 17.10 -13.54 -4.27
CA PHE A 35 16.29 -13.32 -3.08
C PHE A 35 15.85 -11.85 -2.99
N LEU A 36 14.60 -11.64 -2.57
CA LEU A 36 14.01 -10.32 -2.50
C LEU A 36 14.04 -9.79 -1.06
N PHE A 37 14.63 -8.61 -0.90
CA PHE A 37 14.57 -7.83 0.33
C PHE A 37 13.81 -6.55 0.04
N GLY A 38 12.85 -6.23 0.88
CA GLY A 38 11.94 -5.12 0.62
C GLY A 38 11.37 -4.51 1.87
N THR A 39 10.75 -3.35 1.68
CA THR A 39 9.93 -2.66 2.68
C THR A 39 8.45 -2.81 2.32
N ALA A 40 7.56 -2.52 3.28
CA ALA A 40 6.13 -2.63 3.07
C ALA A 40 5.37 -1.44 3.66
N SER A 41 4.29 -1.03 3.00
CA SER A 41 3.37 0.03 3.42
C SER A 41 1.90 -0.35 3.14
N SER A 42 0.99 0.58 3.43
CA SER A 42 -0.41 0.54 3.01
C SER A 42 -0.88 1.93 2.62
N ALA A 43 -1.88 1.99 1.74
CA ALA A 43 -2.40 3.23 1.17
C ALA A 43 -2.85 4.22 2.26
N TYR A 44 -3.79 3.83 3.12
CA TYR A 44 -4.30 4.72 4.18
C TYR A 44 -3.23 5.20 5.16
N GLN A 45 -2.22 4.36 5.46
CA GLN A 45 -1.16 4.73 6.41
C GLN A 45 -0.09 5.64 5.82
N TYR A 46 0.07 5.68 4.49
CA TYR A 46 1.18 6.37 3.83
C TYR A 46 0.75 7.51 2.92
N GLU A 47 -0.28 7.31 2.09
CA GLU A 47 -0.60 8.19 0.97
C GLU A 47 -0.99 9.59 1.40
N GLY A 48 -1.98 9.72 2.28
CA GLY A 48 -2.68 10.99 2.45
C GLY A 48 -3.46 11.37 1.17
N GLY A 49 -3.64 12.67 0.95
CA GLY A 49 -4.42 13.17 -0.19
C GLY A 49 -5.84 12.59 -0.21
N TYR A 50 -6.47 12.49 0.97
CA TYR A 50 -7.64 11.65 1.20
C TYR A 50 -8.88 12.05 0.39
N LEU A 51 -8.96 13.32 -0.05
CA LEU A 51 -9.97 13.89 -0.96
C LEU A 51 -9.37 14.45 -2.26
N SER A 52 -8.08 14.24 -2.49
CA SER A 52 -7.40 14.75 -3.69
C SER A 52 -7.80 13.95 -4.93
N ASP A 53 -7.89 14.65 -6.06
CA ASP A 53 -8.03 14.09 -7.40
C ASP A 53 -9.13 13.03 -7.54
N GLY A 54 -10.28 13.29 -6.93
CA GLY A 54 -11.48 12.47 -7.08
C GLY A 54 -11.50 11.18 -6.26
N LYS A 55 -10.54 10.96 -5.35
CA LYS A 55 -10.61 9.85 -4.37
C LYS A 55 -11.91 9.94 -3.55
N GLY A 56 -12.59 8.80 -3.40
CA GLY A 56 -13.74 8.65 -2.50
C GLY A 56 -13.34 8.48 -1.04
N LEU A 57 -14.31 8.58 -0.13
CA LEU A 57 -14.10 8.26 1.28
C LEU A 57 -14.02 6.74 1.48
N ASN A 58 -13.23 6.30 2.44
CA ASN A 58 -13.21 4.92 2.95
C ASN A 58 -13.73 4.82 4.38
N ASN A 59 -13.91 3.58 4.83
CA ASN A 59 -14.34 3.24 6.20
C ASN A 59 -13.44 3.86 7.29
N TRP A 60 -12.13 3.92 7.06
CA TRP A 60 -11.18 4.50 8.01
C TRP A 60 -11.27 6.02 8.06
N ASP A 61 -11.49 6.71 6.94
CA ASP A 61 -11.74 8.15 6.89
C ASP A 61 -12.88 8.47 7.87
N LEU A 62 -14.03 7.80 7.74
CA LEU A 62 -15.17 8.05 8.62
C LEU A 62 -14.92 7.62 10.07
N TYR A 63 -14.16 6.55 10.29
CA TYR A 63 -13.86 6.07 11.63
C TYR A 63 -12.97 7.03 12.41
N THR A 64 -11.87 7.50 11.81
CA THR A 64 -10.90 8.37 12.50
C THR A 64 -11.40 9.79 12.70
N HIS A 65 -12.31 10.27 11.84
CA HIS A 65 -12.95 11.58 12.01
C HIS A 65 -13.97 11.63 13.17
N ARG A 66 -14.31 10.48 13.78
CA ARG A 66 -15.21 10.46 14.95
C ARG A 66 -14.41 10.75 16.23
N PRO A 67 -14.83 11.74 17.05
CA PRO A 67 -14.15 12.06 18.30
C PRO A 67 -13.97 10.84 19.21
N GLY A 68 -12.75 10.67 19.74
CA GLY A 68 -12.40 9.61 20.68
C GLY A 68 -12.19 8.21 20.07
N LYS A 69 -12.18 8.08 18.73
CA LYS A 69 -11.88 6.80 18.05
C LYS A 69 -10.39 6.53 17.85
N VAL A 70 -9.59 7.59 17.79
CA VAL A 70 -8.13 7.54 17.79
C VAL A 70 -7.64 8.18 19.09
N ILE A 71 -6.67 7.55 19.76
CA ILE A 71 -6.21 7.92 21.11
C ILE A 71 -5.76 9.39 21.18
N ASP A 72 -5.05 9.86 20.16
CA ASP A 72 -4.55 11.23 20.06
C ASP A 72 -5.44 12.13 19.17
N GLY A 73 -6.55 11.59 18.65
CA GLY A 73 -7.46 12.31 17.76
C GLY A 73 -6.93 12.56 16.35
N SER A 74 -5.80 11.97 15.95
CA SER A 74 -5.24 12.09 14.60
C SER A 74 -6.03 11.29 13.54
N ASN A 75 -5.77 11.57 12.27
CA ASN A 75 -6.39 10.89 11.12
C ASN A 75 -5.36 10.66 9.99
N GLY A 76 -5.80 9.98 8.92
CA GLY A 76 -4.98 9.65 7.75
C GLY A 76 -5.00 10.68 6.63
N ASP A 77 -5.53 11.89 6.86
CA ASP A 77 -5.81 12.87 5.78
C ASP A 77 -4.57 13.25 4.98
N VAL A 78 -3.46 13.42 5.71
CA VAL A 78 -2.12 13.74 5.18
C VAL A 78 -1.17 12.55 5.33
N ALA A 79 -1.26 11.79 6.43
CA ALA A 79 -0.33 10.70 6.74
C ALA A 79 1.16 11.15 6.66
N VAL A 80 2.02 10.44 5.91
CA VAL A 80 3.39 10.89 5.57
C VAL A 80 3.47 11.58 4.20
N ASP A 81 2.32 11.82 3.58
CA ASP A 81 2.14 12.51 2.31
C ASP A 81 2.79 11.80 1.10
N HIS A 82 2.81 10.46 1.13
CA HIS A 82 3.37 9.65 0.05
C HIS A 82 2.69 9.93 -1.30
N TYR A 83 1.42 10.36 -1.31
CA TYR A 83 0.71 10.73 -2.54
C TYR A 83 1.45 11.81 -3.34
N HIS A 84 2.06 12.78 -2.67
CA HIS A 84 2.84 13.83 -3.33
C HIS A 84 4.35 13.56 -3.30
N ARG A 85 4.83 12.73 -2.36
CA ARG A 85 6.26 12.57 -2.04
C ARG A 85 6.84 11.21 -2.39
N TYR A 86 6.10 10.36 -3.13
CA TYR A 86 6.56 8.99 -3.43
C TYR A 86 7.94 8.92 -4.11
N LEU A 87 8.32 9.91 -4.91
CA LEU A 87 9.66 9.97 -5.52
C LEU A 87 10.77 10.09 -4.46
N GLU A 88 10.56 10.93 -3.44
CA GLU A 88 11.49 11.09 -2.31
C GLU A 88 11.58 9.78 -1.52
N ASP A 89 10.43 9.14 -1.28
CA ASP A 89 10.40 7.86 -0.55
C ASP A 89 11.09 6.74 -1.32
N ILE A 90 10.98 6.71 -2.64
CA ILE A 90 11.72 5.78 -3.50
C ILE A 90 13.22 6.07 -3.47
N ASP A 91 13.64 7.33 -3.49
CA ASP A 91 15.06 7.69 -3.39
C ASP A 91 15.67 7.26 -2.04
N LEU A 92 14.87 7.25 -0.97
CA LEU A 92 15.28 6.72 0.34
C LEU A 92 15.46 5.20 0.35
N MET A 93 14.86 4.46 -0.59
CA MET A 93 15.02 3.00 -0.68
C MET A 93 16.38 2.58 -1.28
N GLU A 94 16.98 3.43 -2.10
CA GLU A 94 18.27 3.17 -2.75
C GLU A 94 19.42 2.91 -1.75
N PRO A 95 19.69 3.76 -0.74
CA PRO A 95 20.72 3.50 0.25
C PRO A 95 20.43 2.28 1.14
N LEU A 96 19.15 1.89 1.32
CA LEU A 96 18.81 0.66 2.03
C LEU A 96 19.26 -0.59 1.25
N GLY A 97 19.35 -0.50 -0.07
CA GLY A 97 19.73 -1.62 -0.95
C GLY A 97 18.62 -2.65 -1.13
N VAL A 98 17.35 -2.27 -0.89
CA VAL A 98 16.19 -3.11 -1.16
C VAL A 98 15.92 -3.24 -2.66
N ASN A 99 15.30 -4.36 -3.06
CA ASN A 99 15.00 -4.67 -4.46
C ASN A 99 13.51 -4.97 -4.69
N SER A 100 12.69 -4.79 -3.66
CA SER A 100 11.23 -4.92 -3.73
C SER A 100 10.55 -3.93 -2.80
N TYR A 101 9.35 -3.49 -3.17
CA TYR A 101 8.51 -2.66 -2.33
C TYR A 101 7.08 -3.16 -2.39
N ARG A 102 6.53 -3.48 -1.22
CA ARG A 102 5.13 -3.85 -1.08
C ARG A 102 4.30 -2.63 -0.69
N PHE A 103 3.29 -2.31 -1.48
CA PHE A 103 2.31 -1.26 -1.14
C PHE A 103 0.89 -1.78 -1.43
N SER A 104 -0.13 -1.10 -0.92
CA SER A 104 -1.52 -1.36 -1.31
C SER A 104 -2.07 -0.28 -2.22
N ILE A 105 -3.06 -0.66 -3.03
CA ILE A 105 -3.86 0.29 -3.81
C ILE A 105 -5.09 0.65 -2.97
N SER A 106 -5.36 1.94 -2.82
CA SER A 106 -6.61 2.47 -2.26
C SER A 106 -7.74 2.19 -3.24
N TRP A 107 -8.69 1.35 -2.84
CA TRP A 107 -9.81 0.95 -3.68
C TRP A 107 -10.67 2.17 -4.05
N GLU A 108 -11.03 3.00 -3.08
CA GLU A 108 -11.80 4.22 -3.25
C GLU A 108 -11.08 5.31 -4.05
N ARG A 109 -9.74 5.23 -4.19
CA ARG A 109 -8.99 6.09 -5.12
C ARG A 109 -9.20 5.66 -6.57
N ILE A 110 -9.33 4.36 -6.85
CA ILE A 110 -9.59 3.82 -8.20
C ILE A 110 -11.08 3.85 -8.55
N LEU A 111 -11.94 3.47 -7.60
CA LEU A 111 -13.39 3.36 -7.75
C LEU A 111 -14.09 4.10 -6.60
N PRO A 112 -14.23 5.43 -6.68
CA PRO A 112 -14.81 6.25 -5.61
C PRO A 112 -16.25 5.83 -5.23
N LYS A 113 -16.98 5.24 -6.18
CA LYS A 113 -18.35 4.75 -5.98
C LYS A 113 -18.48 3.22 -6.13
N GLY A 114 -17.40 2.47 -5.87
CA GLY A 114 -17.36 1.04 -6.18
C GLY A 114 -17.67 0.77 -7.66
N ARG A 115 -18.37 -0.33 -7.98
CA ARG A 115 -18.79 -0.62 -9.37
C ARG A 115 -19.92 0.27 -9.91
N PHE A 116 -20.46 1.19 -9.11
CA PHE A 116 -21.62 2.02 -9.44
C PHE A 116 -21.25 3.39 -10.04
N GLY A 117 -19.96 3.63 -10.27
CA GLY A 117 -19.46 4.86 -10.87
C GLY A 117 -18.35 4.59 -11.89
N ASN A 118 -17.75 5.69 -12.35
CA ASN A 118 -16.63 5.63 -13.28
C ASN A 118 -15.33 5.34 -12.53
N VAL A 119 -14.38 4.73 -13.25
CA VAL A 119 -12.98 4.64 -12.82
C VAL A 119 -12.41 6.05 -12.69
N ASN A 120 -11.75 6.33 -11.58
CA ASN A 120 -11.03 7.56 -11.39
C ASN A 120 -9.65 7.49 -12.08
N VAL A 121 -9.54 8.15 -13.23
CA VAL A 121 -8.32 8.13 -14.05
C VAL A 121 -7.13 8.72 -13.31
N ALA A 122 -7.31 9.79 -12.52
CA ALA A 122 -6.23 10.38 -11.75
C ALA A 122 -5.67 9.40 -10.68
N GLY A 123 -6.54 8.57 -10.10
CA GLY A 123 -6.12 7.48 -9.22
C GLY A 123 -5.28 6.43 -9.94
N ILE A 124 -5.68 6.04 -11.16
CA ILE A 124 -4.89 5.14 -12.01
C ILE A 124 -3.52 5.75 -12.34
N ASP A 125 -3.49 7.04 -12.70
CA ASP A 125 -2.27 7.75 -13.05
C ASP A 125 -1.29 7.83 -11.88
N PHE A 126 -1.77 8.06 -10.66
CA PHE A 126 -0.93 8.02 -9.46
C PHE A 126 -0.20 6.68 -9.31
N TYR A 127 -0.92 5.55 -9.36
CA TYR A 127 -0.29 4.24 -9.22
C TYR A 127 0.59 3.88 -10.42
N ASN A 128 0.23 4.31 -11.64
CA ASN A 128 1.12 4.17 -12.80
C ASN A 128 2.47 4.86 -12.56
N ASN A 129 2.44 6.11 -12.14
CA ASN A 129 3.65 6.89 -11.87
C ASN A 129 4.49 6.27 -10.74
N LEU A 130 3.84 5.82 -9.66
CA LEU A 130 4.51 5.11 -8.56
C LEU A 130 5.20 3.82 -9.06
N ILE A 131 4.47 2.98 -9.81
CA ILE A 131 4.99 1.72 -10.35
C ILE A 131 6.16 1.98 -11.29
N ASP A 132 6.04 2.96 -12.19
CA ASP A 132 7.09 3.31 -13.14
C ASP A 132 8.35 3.83 -12.43
N ALA A 133 8.18 4.69 -11.42
CA ALA A 133 9.30 5.19 -10.63
C ALA A 133 10.04 4.07 -9.87
N LEU A 134 9.31 3.10 -9.29
CA LEU A 134 9.91 1.93 -8.64
C LEU A 134 10.73 1.09 -9.63
N LEU A 135 10.16 0.81 -10.80
CA LEU A 135 10.80 0.01 -11.83
C LEU A 135 12.04 0.70 -12.42
N LEU A 136 12.02 2.03 -12.58
CA LEU A 136 13.18 2.81 -12.99
C LEU A 136 14.36 2.68 -12.02
N LYS A 137 14.08 2.49 -10.73
CA LYS A 137 15.09 2.23 -9.68
C LYS A 137 15.41 0.73 -9.50
N GLY A 138 14.85 -0.14 -10.33
CA GLY A 138 15.05 -1.59 -10.23
C GLY A 138 14.35 -2.23 -9.01
N ILE A 139 13.39 -1.53 -8.41
CA ILE A 139 12.61 -2.02 -7.26
C ILE A 139 11.34 -2.69 -7.78
N LYS A 140 11.15 -3.97 -7.44
CA LYS A 140 9.99 -4.74 -7.88
C LYS A 140 8.73 -4.38 -7.07
N PRO A 141 7.62 -3.97 -7.72
CA PRO A 141 6.37 -3.70 -7.03
C PRO A 141 5.67 -4.99 -6.60
N PHE A 142 5.30 -5.06 -5.33
CA PHE A 142 4.43 -6.09 -4.74
C PHE A 142 3.11 -5.42 -4.35
N VAL A 143 2.06 -5.64 -5.12
CA VAL A 143 0.82 -4.88 -4.94
C VAL A 143 -0.19 -5.68 -4.13
N THR A 144 -0.69 -5.05 -3.07
CA THR A 144 -1.80 -5.56 -2.26
C THR A 144 -3.10 -4.86 -2.68
N LEU A 145 -4.15 -5.63 -2.99
CA LEU A 145 -5.41 -5.04 -3.43
C LEU A 145 -6.24 -4.48 -2.26
N THR A 146 -6.27 -5.14 -1.10
CA THR A 146 -7.00 -4.62 0.07
C THR A 146 -6.13 -4.63 1.33
N HIS A 147 -6.12 -3.52 2.05
CA HIS A 147 -5.41 -3.38 3.31
C HIS A 147 -6.31 -2.77 4.39
N ILE A 148 -7.46 -3.41 4.62
CA ILE A 148 -8.50 -3.06 5.61
C ILE A 148 -9.32 -1.82 5.22
N ASP A 149 -8.74 -0.90 4.44
CA ASP A 149 -9.42 0.19 3.77
C ASP A 149 -10.34 -0.30 2.65
N LEU A 150 -11.57 0.20 2.63
CA LEU A 150 -12.58 -0.09 1.62
C LEU A 150 -13.50 1.11 1.39
N PRO A 151 -14.07 1.28 0.18
CA PRO A 151 -14.91 2.42 -0.13
C PRO A 151 -16.11 2.53 0.81
N GLN A 152 -16.29 3.70 1.43
CA GLN A 152 -17.44 3.98 2.30
C GLN A 152 -18.75 3.81 1.54
N GLU A 153 -18.77 4.09 0.23
CA GLU A 153 -19.92 3.84 -0.64
C GLU A 153 -20.44 2.40 -0.55
N ILE A 154 -19.55 1.41 -0.46
CA ILE A 154 -19.90 -0.02 -0.37
C ILE A 154 -20.43 -0.36 1.04
N GLU A 155 -19.82 0.25 2.07
CA GLU A 155 -20.31 0.15 3.46
C GLU A 155 -21.73 0.70 3.58
N ASP A 156 -22.00 1.89 3.04
CA ASP A 156 -23.30 2.56 3.13
C ASP A 156 -24.40 1.81 2.36
N ARG A 157 -24.06 1.17 1.23
CA ARG A 157 -25.03 0.47 0.39
C ARG A 157 -25.54 -0.83 1.00
N TYR A 158 -24.65 -1.63 1.59
CA TYR A 158 -25.00 -2.96 2.07
C TYR A 158 -24.06 -3.53 3.14
N GLY A 159 -23.26 -2.70 3.81
CA GLY A 159 -22.41 -3.14 4.92
C GLY A 159 -21.17 -3.91 4.49
N SER A 160 -20.65 -3.62 3.29
CA SER A 160 -19.36 -4.15 2.82
C SER A 160 -19.25 -5.66 2.95
N TRP A 161 -18.23 -6.20 3.64
CA TRP A 161 -17.97 -7.64 3.71
C TRP A 161 -19.07 -8.47 4.39
N LEU A 162 -20.04 -7.83 5.05
CA LEU A 162 -21.22 -8.52 5.58
C LEU A 162 -22.24 -8.89 4.48
N SER A 163 -22.07 -8.36 3.27
CA SER A 163 -22.91 -8.66 2.11
C SER A 163 -22.16 -9.48 1.06
N PRO A 164 -22.80 -10.50 0.46
CA PRO A 164 -22.22 -11.25 -0.65
C PRO A 164 -21.99 -10.39 -1.91
N GLU A 165 -22.66 -9.24 -2.04
CA GLU A 165 -22.46 -8.30 -3.15
C GLU A 165 -21.01 -7.80 -3.25
N SER A 166 -20.30 -7.72 -2.11
CA SER A 166 -18.89 -7.29 -2.06
C SER A 166 -17.95 -8.18 -2.87
N GLN A 167 -18.33 -9.43 -3.15
CA GLN A 167 -17.55 -10.31 -4.03
C GLN A 167 -17.50 -9.76 -5.46
N LEU A 168 -18.62 -9.21 -5.95
CA LEU A 168 -18.70 -8.63 -7.29
C LEU A 168 -17.91 -7.32 -7.37
N ASP A 169 -18.04 -6.48 -6.35
CA ASP A 169 -17.30 -5.23 -6.25
C ASP A 169 -15.79 -5.47 -6.20
N PHE A 170 -15.34 -6.40 -5.36
CA PHE A 170 -13.92 -6.73 -5.25
C PHE A 170 -13.38 -7.34 -6.55
N ALA A 171 -14.13 -8.24 -7.19
CA ALA A 171 -13.73 -8.80 -8.47
C ALA A 171 -13.61 -7.73 -9.58
N TYR A 172 -14.53 -6.77 -9.62
CA TYR A 172 -14.49 -5.66 -10.57
C TYR A 172 -13.27 -4.75 -10.33
N PHE A 173 -13.01 -4.40 -9.06
CA PHE A 173 -11.82 -3.65 -8.69
C PHE A 173 -10.52 -4.36 -9.05
N ALA A 174 -10.41 -5.65 -8.72
CA ALA A 174 -9.24 -6.46 -9.05
C ALA A 174 -9.02 -6.52 -10.57
N ASP A 175 -10.08 -6.72 -11.37
CA ASP A 175 -10.00 -6.74 -12.83
C ASP A 175 -9.46 -5.41 -13.41
N ILE A 176 -9.91 -4.26 -12.89
CA ILE A 176 -9.39 -2.95 -13.28
C ILE A 176 -7.90 -2.84 -12.93
N CYS A 177 -7.50 -3.23 -11.72
CA CYS A 177 -6.10 -3.19 -11.29
C CYS A 177 -5.22 -4.09 -12.17
N PHE A 178 -5.66 -5.31 -12.49
CA PHE A 178 -4.90 -6.22 -13.34
C PHE A 178 -4.78 -5.71 -14.78
N LYS A 179 -5.85 -5.12 -15.34
CA LYS A 179 -5.81 -4.52 -16.67
C LYS A 179 -4.92 -3.28 -16.75
N SER A 180 -4.92 -2.48 -15.69
CA SER A 180 -4.19 -1.19 -15.67
C SER A 180 -2.72 -1.35 -15.34
N PHE A 181 -2.36 -2.33 -14.51
CA PHE A 181 -1.02 -2.43 -13.93
C PHE A 181 -0.33 -3.79 -14.16
N GLY A 182 -1.06 -4.81 -14.63
CA GLY A 182 -0.55 -6.19 -14.74
C GLY A 182 0.53 -6.39 -15.81
N ASP A 183 0.69 -5.43 -16.73
CA ASP A 183 1.79 -5.39 -17.69
C ASP A 183 3.15 -5.24 -16.97
N ARG A 184 3.18 -4.52 -15.84
CA ARG A 184 4.37 -4.21 -15.03
C ARG A 184 4.41 -4.95 -13.68
N VAL A 185 3.28 -5.07 -13.00
CA VAL A 185 3.18 -5.72 -11.67
C VAL A 185 3.03 -7.23 -11.83
N LYS A 186 3.98 -7.98 -11.25
CA LYS A 186 4.04 -9.46 -11.33
C LYS A 186 3.74 -10.17 -10.01
N TYR A 187 3.70 -9.44 -8.91
CA TYR A 187 3.44 -9.99 -7.57
C TYR A 187 2.22 -9.31 -6.98
N TRP A 188 1.16 -10.09 -6.78
CA TRP A 188 -0.13 -9.63 -6.30
C TRP A 188 -0.49 -10.33 -4.99
N VAL A 189 -1.05 -9.56 -4.06
CA VAL A 189 -1.65 -10.04 -2.82
C VAL A 189 -3.09 -9.54 -2.80
N THR A 190 -4.07 -10.42 -2.65
CA THR A 190 -5.48 -10.02 -2.64
C THR A 190 -5.84 -9.29 -1.35
N PHE A 191 -5.59 -9.91 -0.21
CA PHE A 191 -5.92 -9.38 1.11
C PHE A 191 -4.71 -9.32 2.04
N ASN A 192 -4.59 -8.22 2.77
CA ASN A 192 -3.74 -8.14 3.95
C ASN A 192 -4.51 -8.57 5.21
N GLU A 193 -3.97 -9.53 5.97
CA GLU A 193 -4.47 -9.93 7.31
C GLU A 193 -6.03 -10.07 7.38
N PRO A 194 -6.69 -10.86 6.52
CA PRO A 194 -8.16 -10.97 6.54
C PRO A 194 -8.71 -11.49 7.88
N ASN A 195 -7.94 -12.30 8.60
CA ASN A 195 -8.24 -12.73 9.95
C ASN A 195 -8.32 -11.57 10.96
N PHE A 196 -7.48 -10.54 10.79
CA PHE A 196 -7.51 -9.34 11.62
C PHE A 196 -8.70 -8.46 11.24
N GLN A 197 -8.92 -8.25 9.94
CA GLN A 197 -10.06 -7.47 9.44
C GLN A 197 -11.39 -8.00 9.96
N VAL A 198 -11.61 -9.32 9.91
CA VAL A 198 -12.85 -9.92 10.41
C VAL A 198 -12.98 -9.74 11.92
N LYS A 199 -11.92 -9.99 12.70
CA LYS A 199 -11.97 -9.97 14.16
C LYS A 199 -12.17 -8.58 14.76
N PHE A 200 -11.61 -7.55 14.13
CA PHE A 200 -11.60 -6.18 14.68
C PHE A 200 -12.52 -5.21 13.91
N GLY A 201 -13.03 -5.61 12.74
CA GLY A 201 -13.97 -4.81 11.94
C GLY A 201 -15.45 -5.12 12.21
N TYR A 202 -15.77 -6.28 12.77
CA TYR A 202 -17.13 -6.78 13.04
C TYR A 202 -17.20 -7.44 14.43
#